data_AF-A0AAW7E7W3-F1
#
_entry.id   AF-A0AAW7E7W3-F1
#
_cell.length_a   1.000
_cell.length_b   1.000
_cell.length_c   1.000
_cell.angle_alpha   90.00
_cell.angle_beta   90.00
_cell.angle_gamma   90.00
#
_symmetry.space_group_name_H-M   'P 1'
#
loop_
_entity.id
_entity.type
_entity.pdbx_description
1 polymer ?
#
loop_
_entity_poly.entity_id
_entity_poly.type
_entity_poly.pdbx_seq_one_letter_code
_entity_poly.pdbx_strand_id
1 'polypeptide(L)'
;MQDPTLATEAIRTFFTLQCCWLNNKEIYLEKGCQHCGAAATYLIYYTNTHIQKLMLAFITKFNCHLAKGWDLLDLDDFEDQYYDFLQLLEKEVNFYARQHHDIARVFAFEDLDFIFERPYSMAC
;
A
#
# COMPACT_ATOMS: atom_id res chain seq x y z
N MET A 1 22.70 -7.86 14.46
CA MET A 1 21.44 -7.68 13.72
C MET A 1 20.43 -7.16 14.72
N GLN A 2 19.86 -5.97 14.50
CA GLN A 2 18.71 -5.54 15.29
C GLN A 2 17.55 -6.46 14.95
N ASP A 3 16.82 -6.92 15.96
CA ASP A 3 15.60 -7.68 15.73
C ASP A 3 14.59 -6.79 14.99
N PRO A 4 13.92 -7.32 13.97
CA PRO A 4 13.01 -6.53 13.16
C PRO A 4 11.83 -6.03 14.00
N THR A 5 11.54 -4.75 13.90
CA THR A 5 10.47 -4.05 14.63
C THR A 5 9.35 -3.65 13.69
N LEU A 6 8.18 -3.31 14.25
CA LEU A 6 7.05 -2.79 13.47
C LEU A 6 7.44 -1.56 12.65
N ALA A 7 8.37 -0.74 13.17
CA ALA A 7 8.93 0.38 12.43
C ALA A 7 9.69 -0.04 11.19
N THR A 8 10.63 -0.99 11.33
CA THR A 8 11.38 -1.50 10.17
C THR A 8 10.44 -2.19 9.18
N GLU A 9 9.41 -2.87 9.67
CA GLU A 9 8.45 -3.56 8.81
C GLU A 9 7.59 -2.58 8.01
N ALA A 10 7.07 -1.52 8.65
CA ALA A 10 6.27 -0.49 7.97
C ALA A 10 7.10 0.26 6.91
N ILE A 11 8.36 0.56 7.20
CA ILE A 11 9.28 1.20 6.25
C ILE A 11 9.55 0.28 5.06
N ARG A 12 9.89 -1.00 5.30
CA ARG A 12 10.13 -1.98 4.23
C ARG A 12 8.90 -2.11 3.33
N THR A 13 7.73 -2.23 3.94
CA THR A 13 6.44 -2.32 3.27
C THR A 13 6.19 -1.12 2.36
N PHE A 14 6.40 0.10 2.87
CA PHE A 14 6.24 1.32 2.07
C PHE A 14 7.19 1.35 0.86
N PHE A 15 8.47 1.05 1.08
CA PHE A 15 9.44 1.02 -0.01
C PHE A 15 9.12 -0.06 -1.04
N THR A 16 8.61 -1.22 -0.63
CA THR A 16 8.12 -2.24 -1.56
C THR A 16 6.98 -1.68 -2.41
N LEU A 17 6.00 -1.01 -1.82
CA LEU A 17 4.89 -0.38 -2.55
C LEU A 17 5.38 0.71 -3.53
N GLN A 18 6.32 1.56 -3.10
CA GLN A 18 6.91 2.61 -3.94
C GLN A 18 7.72 2.03 -5.09
N CYS A 19 8.58 1.04 -4.83
CA CYS A 19 9.39 0.36 -5.84
C CYS A 19 8.51 -0.36 -6.87
N CYS A 20 7.39 -0.91 -6.43
CA CYS A 20 6.44 -1.52 -7.33
C CYS A 20 5.94 -0.52 -8.39
N TRP A 21 5.77 0.76 -8.05
CA TRP A 21 5.28 1.79 -8.98
C TRP A 21 6.36 2.17 -9.98
N LEU A 22 7.57 2.37 -9.46
CA LEU A 22 8.71 2.77 -10.26
C LEU A 22 9.16 1.68 -11.24
N ASN A 23 9.01 0.40 -10.88
CA ASN A 23 9.51 -0.73 -11.68
C ASN A 23 8.42 -1.45 -12.48
N ASN A 24 7.17 -1.45 -12.01
CA ASN A 24 6.05 -2.05 -12.70
C ASN A 24 4.94 -1.02 -12.82
N LYS A 25 4.71 -0.56 -14.06
CA LYS A 25 3.53 0.25 -14.40
C LYS A 25 2.21 -0.49 -14.13
N GLU A 26 2.24 -1.77 -13.77
CA GLU A 26 1.08 -2.62 -13.46
C GLU A 26 0.80 -2.76 -11.94
N ILE A 27 1.00 -1.72 -11.11
CA ILE A 27 0.31 -1.71 -9.79
C ILE A 27 -1.14 -1.27 -9.98
N TYR A 28 -1.89 -2.03 -10.76
CA TYR A 28 -3.33 -1.87 -10.79
C TYR A 28 -3.87 -3.11 -10.16
N LEU A 29 -4.15 -2.95 -8.86
CA LEU A 29 -5.15 -3.53 -7.93
C LEU A 29 -5.85 -4.87 -8.28
N GLU A 30 -5.60 -5.49 -9.42
CA GLU A 30 -5.99 -6.84 -9.79
C GLU A 30 -4.80 -7.76 -10.14
N LYS A 31 -3.59 -7.24 -10.47
CA LYS A 31 -2.43 -8.08 -10.88
C LYS A 31 -1.03 -7.57 -10.50
N GLY A 32 -0.91 -6.77 -9.44
CA GLY A 32 0.41 -6.43 -8.90
C GLY A 32 1.19 -7.68 -8.47
N CYS A 33 2.53 -7.65 -8.52
CA CYS A 33 3.32 -8.79 -8.03
C CYS A 33 2.97 -9.09 -6.57
N GLN A 34 3.04 -10.36 -6.16
CA GLN A 34 2.63 -10.82 -4.82
C GLN A 34 3.19 -9.95 -3.69
N HIS A 35 4.43 -9.45 -3.84
CA HIS A 35 5.07 -8.56 -2.88
C HIS A 35 4.41 -7.17 -2.75
N CYS A 36 3.95 -6.56 -3.86
CA CYS A 36 3.25 -5.27 -3.81
C CYS A 36 1.91 -5.40 -3.09
N GLY A 37 1.24 -6.52 -3.36
CA GLY A 37 -0.05 -6.85 -2.78
C GLY A 37 0.00 -7.12 -1.28
N ALA A 38 0.95 -7.94 -0.87
CA ALA A 38 1.22 -8.21 0.54
C ALA A 38 1.63 -6.92 1.27
N ALA A 39 2.42 -6.04 0.62
CA ALA A 39 2.78 -4.75 1.19
C ALA A 39 1.57 -3.82 1.38
N ALA A 40 0.70 -3.71 0.37
CA ALA A 40 -0.54 -2.95 0.50
C ALA A 40 -1.43 -3.51 1.61
N THR A 41 -1.54 -4.84 1.72
CA THR A 41 -2.30 -5.53 2.77
C THR A 41 -1.78 -5.17 4.16
N TYR A 42 -0.45 -5.15 4.34
CA TYR A 42 0.17 -4.73 5.59
C TYR A 42 -0.23 -3.30 6.00
N LEU A 43 -0.12 -2.34 5.09
CA LEU A 43 -0.49 -0.94 5.36
C LEU A 43 -1.99 -0.74 5.59
N ILE A 44 -2.85 -1.60 5.05
CA ILE A 44 -4.31 -1.50 5.22
C ILE A 44 -4.79 -2.12 6.53
N TYR A 45 -4.15 -3.18 7.02
CA TYR A 45 -4.67 -3.94 8.16
C TYR A 45 -3.79 -3.94 9.39
N TYR A 46 -2.49 -3.66 9.26
CA TYR A 46 -1.52 -3.91 10.32
C TYR A 46 -0.71 -2.67 10.74
N THR A 47 -1.02 -1.50 10.19
CA THR A 47 -0.54 -0.19 10.68
C THR A 47 -1.63 0.57 11.45
N ASN A 48 -1.37 1.82 11.83
CA ASN A 48 -2.34 2.65 12.55
C ASN A 48 -3.53 3.08 11.67
N THR A 49 -4.64 3.47 12.31
CA THR A 49 -5.88 3.87 11.64
C THR A 49 -5.71 5.02 10.64
N HIS A 50 -4.71 5.88 10.83
CA HIS A 50 -4.46 7.00 9.93
C HIS A 50 -3.92 6.53 8.57
N ILE A 51 -2.90 5.68 8.57
CA ILE A 51 -2.36 5.05 7.35
C ILE A 51 -3.44 4.20 6.66
N GLN A 52 -4.21 3.43 7.44
CA GLN A 52 -5.29 2.60 6.89
C GLN A 52 -6.32 3.45 6.13
N LYS A 53 -6.78 4.55 6.72
CA LYS A 53 -7.73 5.46 6.08
C LYS A 53 -7.14 6.12 4.82
N LEU A 54 -5.87 6.49 4.86
CA LEU A 54 -5.19 7.08 3.72
C LEU A 54 -5.14 6.10 2.54
N MET A 55 -4.72 4.85 2.79
CA MET A 55 -4.70 3.77 1.79
C MET A 55 -6.10 3.50 1.23
N LEU A 56 -7.11 3.34 2.09
CA LEU A 56 -8.48 3.06 1.67
C LEU A 56 -9.10 4.21 0.88
N ALA A 57 -8.85 5.46 1.26
CA ALA A 57 -9.32 6.63 0.52
C ALA A 57 -8.73 6.69 -0.90
N PHE A 58 -7.44 6.38 -1.02
CA PHE A 58 -6.78 6.29 -2.32
C PHE A 58 -7.39 5.19 -3.20
N ILE A 59 -7.52 3.97 -2.66
CA ILE A 59 -8.13 2.83 -3.39
C ILE A 59 -9.57 3.17 -3.81
N THR A 60 -10.37 3.75 -2.91
CA THR A 60 -11.78 4.09 -3.19
C THR A 60 -11.90 5.10 -4.33
N LYS A 61 -10.97 6.06 -4.42
CA LYS A 61 -10.95 7.08 -5.49
C LYS A 61 -10.88 6.47 -6.89
N PHE A 62 -10.17 5.35 -7.03
CA PHE A 62 -9.93 4.70 -8.33
C PHE A 62 -10.72 3.40 -8.53
N ASN A 63 -11.42 2.91 -7.50
CA ASN A 63 -12.18 1.67 -7.53
C ASN A 63 -13.21 1.65 -8.67
N CYS A 64 -13.88 2.80 -8.92
CA CYS A 64 -14.88 2.91 -9.98
C CYS A 64 -14.34 2.86 -11.41
N HIS A 65 -13.07 3.19 -11.60
CA HIS A 65 -12.41 3.10 -12.91
C HIS A 65 -11.94 1.67 -13.16
N LEU A 66 -11.41 1.00 -12.14
CA LEU A 66 -11.01 -0.40 -12.18
C LEU A 66 -12.19 -1.34 -12.49
N ALA A 67 -13.34 -1.14 -11.84
CA ALA A 67 -14.53 -1.96 -12.09
C ALA A 67 -15.06 -1.85 -13.53
N LYS A 68 -14.70 -0.77 -14.24
CA LYS A 68 -15.05 -0.55 -15.65
C LYS A 68 -13.98 -1.08 -16.62
N GLY A 69 -12.92 -1.71 -16.11
CA GLY A 69 -11.80 -2.24 -16.90
C GLY A 69 -10.95 -1.16 -17.54
N TRP A 70 -10.95 0.07 -16.99
CA TRP A 70 -10.11 1.14 -17.50
C TRP A 70 -8.68 0.97 -17.01
N ASP A 71 -7.72 1.16 -17.91
CA ASP A 71 -6.33 1.31 -17.49
C ASP A 71 -6.22 2.61 -16.70
N LEU A 72 -5.68 2.51 -15.48
CA LEU A 72 -5.50 3.66 -14.61
C LEU A 72 -4.40 4.60 -15.14
N LEU A 73 -3.52 4.14 -16.04
CA LEU A 73 -2.57 5.01 -16.77
C LEU A 73 -3.26 5.93 -17.77
N ASP A 74 -4.46 5.57 -18.23
CA ASP A 74 -5.23 6.37 -19.18
C ASP A 74 -6.05 7.45 -18.47
N LEU A 75 -6.05 7.47 -17.13
CA LEU A 75 -6.69 8.53 -16.36
C LEU A 75 -5.79 9.76 -16.30
N ASP A 76 -6.32 10.89 -16.78
CA ASP A 76 -5.68 12.19 -16.63
C ASP A 76 -5.29 12.43 -15.16
N ASP A 77 -4.06 12.90 -14.96
CA ASP A 77 -3.45 13.22 -13.67
C ASP A 77 -3.27 12.02 -12.69
N PHE A 78 -3.45 10.76 -13.09
CA PHE A 78 -3.28 9.62 -12.17
C PHE A 78 -1.86 9.52 -11.61
N GLU A 79 -0.84 9.69 -12.46
CA GLU A 79 0.57 9.63 -12.06
C GLU A 79 0.92 10.69 -11.01
N ASP A 80 0.46 11.93 -11.22
CA ASP A 80 0.65 13.03 -10.26
C ASP A 80 -0.08 12.75 -8.95
N GLN A 81 -1.33 12.29 -9.02
CA GLN A 81 -2.11 11.93 -7.83
C GLN A 81 -1.51 10.76 -7.05
N TYR A 82 -0.93 9.78 -7.75
CA TYR A 82 -0.24 8.65 -7.13
C TYR A 82 1.07 9.12 -6.47
N TYR A 83 1.82 10.02 -7.12
CA TYR A 83 3.03 10.60 -6.56
C TYR A 83 2.76 11.41 -5.28
N ASP A 84 1.75 12.28 -5.32
CA ASP A 84 1.30 13.05 -4.15
C ASP A 84 0.87 12.12 -3.01
N PHE A 85 0.16 11.04 -3.35
CA PHE A 85 -0.23 10.01 -2.40
C PHE A 85 0.98 9.33 -1.76
N LEU A 86 1.99 8.95 -2.54
CA LEU A 86 3.20 8.32 -2.02
C LEU A 86 3.96 9.24 -1.06
N GLN A 87 4.09 10.53 -1.37
CA GLN A 87 4.74 11.49 -0.48
C GLN A 87 4.01 11.63 0.86
N LEU A 88 2.67 11.68 0.82
CA LEU A 88 1.86 11.74 2.02
C LEU A 88 1.99 10.44 2.84
N LEU A 89 1.91 9.29 2.17
CA LEU A 89 2.05 7.98 2.79
C LEU A 89 3.43 7.79 3.44
N GLU A 90 4.51 8.22 2.78
CA GLU A 90 5.87 8.19 3.31
C GLU A 90 5.98 8.94 4.64
N LYS A 91 5.43 10.14 4.71
CA LYS A 91 5.44 10.97 5.92
C LYS A 91 4.73 10.26 7.08
N GLU A 92 3.58 9.66 6.81
CA GLU A 92 2.79 8.97 7.83
C GLU A 92 3.42 7.66 8.28
N VAL A 93 4.00 6.89 7.36
CA VAL A 93 4.78 5.68 7.69
C VAL A 93 6.01 6.03 8.53
N ASN A 94 6.74 7.10 8.19
CA ASN A 94 7.86 7.57 8.99
C ASN A 94 7.45 8.08 10.38
N PHE A 95 6.27 8.66 10.51
CA PHE A 95 5.71 9.02 11.81
C PHE A 95 5.36 7.77 12.63
N TYR A 96 4.66 6.80 12.03
CA TYR A 96 4.33 5.52 12.64
C TYR A 96 5.59 4.78 13.09
N ALA A 97 6.61 4.70 12.24
CA ALA A 97 7.87 4.02 12.52
C ALA A 97 8.60 4.62 13.73
N ARG A 98 8.63 5.96 13.85
CA ARG A 98 9.22 6.62 15.03
C ARG A 98 8.50 6.24 16.34
N GLN A 99 7.19 6.01 16.29
CA GLN A 99 6.39 5.63 17.46
C GLN A 99 6.50 4.13 17.83
N HIS A 100 6.92 3.27 16.90
CA HIS A 100 6.92 1.81 17.08
C HIS A 100 8.31 1.19 16.84
N HIS A 101 9.37 1.97 17.07
CA HIS A 101 10.76 1.58 16.78
C HIS A 101 11.32 0.53 17.74
N ASP A 102 10.70 0.37 18.90
CA ASP A 102 11.04 -0.54 19.98
C ASP A 102 10.09 -1.75 20.10
N ILE A 103 9.04 -1.80 19.27
CA ILE A 103 8.06 -2.89 19.28
C ILE A 103 8.48 -3.96 18.29
N ALA A 104 8.75 -5.17 18.80
CA ALA A 104 9.09 -6.33 17.97
C ALA A 104 7.99 -6.62 16.94
N ARG A 105 8.37 -6.93 15.70
CA ARG A 105 7.38 -7.37 14.70
C ARG A 105 6.84 -8.75 15.06
N VAL A 106 5.58 -8.98 14.74
CA VAL A 106 4.92 -10.28 14.98
C VAL A 106 5.10 -11.21 13.77
N PHE A 107 5.04 -10.68 12.56
CA PHE A 107 5.22 -11.39 11.28
C PHE A 107 5.82 -10.43 10.25
N ALA A 108 6.35 -10.97 9.16
CA ALA A 108 6.83 -10.18 8.03
C ALA A 108 5.66 -9.90 7.07
N PHE A 109 5.67 -8.75 6.38
CA PHE A 109 4.61 -8.44 5.42
C PHE A 109 4.58 -9.45 4.28
N GLU A 110 5.72 -10.05 3.92
CA GLU A 110 5.82 -11.07 2.89
C GLU A 110 5.05 -12.36 3.20
N ASP A 111 4.74 -12.61 4.48
CA ASP A 111 3.97 -13.77 4.93
C ASP A 111 2.44 -13.54 4.83
N LEU A 112 2.01 -12.34 4.43
CA LEU A 112 0.59 -11.99 4.34
C LEU A 112 -0.02 -12.40 2.99
N ASP A 113 -1.20 -13.01 3.07
CA ASP A 113 -2.04 -13.25 1.89
C ASP A 113 -2.49 -11.94 1.25
N PHE A 114 -2.67 -11.99 -0.07
CA PHE A 114 -2.98 -10.85 -0.90
C PHE A 114 -4.43 -10.37 -0.74
N ILE A 115 -4.62 -9.08 -0.41
CA ILE A 115 -5.98 -8.50 -0.32
C ILE A 115 -6.78 -8.57 -1.64
N PHE A 116 -6.14 -8.52 -2.82
CA PHE A 116 -6.88 -8.58 -4.10
C PHE A 116 -7.18 -10.01 -4.60
N GLU A 117 -6.94 -11.06 -3.80
CA GLU A 117 -7.58 -12.36 -4.02
C GLU A 117 -9.07 -12.36 -3.66
N ARG A 118 -9.55 -11.31 -2.98
CA ARG A 118 -10.97 -11.06 -2.80
C ARG A 118 -11.37 -9.93 -3.74
N PRO A 119 -12.26 -10.16 -4.73
CA PRO A 119 -12.80 -9.06 -5.52
C PRO A 119 -13.41 -8.06 -4.54
N TYR A 120 -12.88 -6.84 -4.52
CA TYR A 120 -13.34 -5.77 -3.63
C TYR A 120 -14.69 -5.28 -4.16
N SER A 121 -15.74 -6.07 -3.93
CA SER A 121 -17.11 -5.79 -4.32
C SER A 121 -17.73 -4.77 -3.35
N MET A 122 -17.18 -3.57 -3.26
CA MET A 122 -17.85 -2.45 -2.61
C MET A 122 -17.97 -1.28 -3.57
N ALA A 123 -19.21 -1.14 -4.05
CA ALA A 123 -19.85 0.04 -4.62
C ALA A 123 -19.07 0.79 -5.71
N CYS A 124 -19.41 0.49 -6.95
CA CYS A 124 -19.51 1.51 -8.01
C CYS A 124 -20.88 2.19 -7.97
#